data_AF-A0A819AX85-F1
#
_entry.id   AF-A0A819AX85-F1
#
_cell.length_a   1.000
_cell.length_b   1.000
_cell.length_c   1.000
_cell.angle_alpha   90.00
_cell.angle_beta   90.00
_cell.angle_gamma   90.00
#
_symmetry.space_group_name_H-M   'P 1'
#
loop_
_entity.id
_entity.type
_entity.pdbx_description
1 polymer ?
#
loop_
_entity_poly.entity_id
_entity_poly.type
_entity_poly.pdbx_seq_one_letter_code
_entity_poly.pdbx_strand_id
1 'polypeptide(L)'
;MTQLKINEYLKTDIDKLKLFASETHAPVIFKLDTTSFNEDEMINTVQLKEHVIIGRIFPNSDIFKEGAFQIQIKVPPYYPLNPPKIYFITPIYHPSVGKDGEFYHELLLKTAQWTNRTSLVDVIKAIVERIDETDLYYSKNHEIIDEYTKNRTEFNRKALEMIKKHAIPRN
;
A
#
# COMPACT_ATOMS: atom_id res chain seq x y z
N MET A 1 -7.00 -24.32 -6.42
CA MET A 1 -7.62 -23.23 -7.21
C MET A 1 -6.94 -23.23 -8.59
N THR A 2 -7.68 -23.11 -9.69
CA THR A 2 -7.10 -23.13 -11.05
C THR A 2 -6.50 -21.76 -11.39
N GLN A 3 -5.57 -21.69 -12.36
CA GLN A 3 -4.99 -20.42 -12.81
C GLN A 3 -6.05 -19.43 -13.30
N LEU A 4 -7.04 -19.93 -14.06
CA LEU A 4 -8.16 -19.10 -14.53
C LEU A 4 -8.90 -18.45 -13.37
N LYS A 5 -9.23 -19.21 -12.31
CA LYS A 5 -9.89 -18.67 -11.12
C LYS A 5 -9.04 -17.62 -10.41
N ILE A 6 -7.73 -17.84 -10.29
CA ILE A 6 -6.79 -16.86 -9.70
C ILE A 6 -6.83 -15.55 -10.50
N ASN A 7 -6.74 -15.65 -11.83
CA ASN A 7 -6.78 -14.49 -12.72
C ASN A 7 -8.13 -13.76 -12.62
N GLU A 8 -9.25 -14.48 -12.54
CA GLU A 8 -10.59 -13.91 -12.33
C GLU A 8 -10.71 -13.14 -11.00
N TYR A 9 -10.15 -13.69 -9.91
CA TYR A 9 -10.10 -13.00 -8.62
C TYR A 9 -9.30 -11.70 -8.71
N LEU A 10 -8.09 -11.77 -9.28
CA LEU A 10 -7.24 -10.60 -9.43
C LEU A 10 -7.89 -9.53 -10.33
N LYS A 11 -8.49 -9.93 -11.45
CA LYS A 11 -9.26 -9.03 -12.32
C LYS A 11 -10.33 -8.30 -11.53
N THR A 12 -11.14 -9.06 -10.79
CA THR A 12 -12.25 -8.51 -10.00
C THR A 12 -11.77 -7.48 -8.99
N ASP A 13 -10.67 -7.74 -8.29
CA ASP A 13 -10.12 -6.80 -7.32
C ASP A 13 -9.44 -5.59 -7.97
N ILE A 14 -8.80 -5.75 -9.14
CA ILE A 14 -8.27 -4.63 -9.92
C ILE A 14 -9.40 -3.74 -10.42
N ASP A 15 -10.53 -4.32 -10.85
CA ASP A 15 -11.69 -3.54 -11.30
C ASP A 15 -12.31 -2.75 -10.15
N LYS A 16 -12.42 -3.34 -8.95
CA LYS A 16 -12.81 -2.60 -7.73
C LYS A 16 -11.81 -1.49 -7.39
N LEU A 17 -10.50 -1.76 -7.52
CA LEU A 17 -9.46 -0.79 -7.25
C LEU A 17 -9.50 0.39 -8.23
N LYS A 18 -9.73 0.13 -9.52
CA LYS A 18 -9.94 1.16 -10.55
C LYS A 18 -11.16 2.01 -10.22
N LEU A 19 -12.28 1.39 -9.83
CA LEU A 19 -13.49 2.09 -9.43
C LEU A 19 -13.21 3.00 -8.22
N PHE A 20 -12.59 2.46 -7.17
CA PHE A 20 -12.19 3.20 -5.98
C PHE A 20 -11.26 4.38 -6.28
N ALA A 21 -10.30 4.20 -7.18
CA ALA A 21 -9.37 5.25 -7.62
C ALA A 21 -10.01 6.33 -8.50
N SER A 22 -11.19 6.06 -9.07
CA SER A 22 -11.93 6.98 -9.92
C SER A 22 -12.94 7.85 -9.17
N GLU A 23 -13.14 7.62 -7.87
CA GLU A 23 -14.05 8.41 -7.04
C GLU A 23 -13.65 9.89 -7.07
N THR A 24 -14.61 10.77 -7.35
CA THR A 24 -14.39 12.22 -7.48
C THR A 24 -14.92 13.03 -6.29
N HIS A 25 -15.46 12.37 -5.27
CA HIS A 25 -16.12 13.00 -4.12
C HIS A 25 -15.37 12.69 -2.82
N ALA A 26 -15.27 13.68 -1.90
CA ALA A 26 -14.47 13.62 -0.66
C ALA A 26 -12.98 13.27 -0.93
N PRO A 27 -12.04 13.29 0.04
CA PRO A 27 -10.62 13.30 -0.33
C PRO A 27 -10.25 12.00 -1.04
N VAL A 28 -9.85 12.10 -2.31
CA VAL A 28 -9.36 10.96 -3.10
C VAL A 28 -8.11 10.45 -2.41
N ILE A 29 -8.23 9.34 -1.67
CA ILE A 29 -7.12 8.81 -0.88
C ILE A 29 -6.15 7.97 -1.71
N PHE A 30 -6.53 7.60 -2.93
CA PHE A 30 -5.72 6.78 -3.84
C PHE A 30 -5.96 7.12 -5.31
N LYS A 31 -4.87 7.27 -6.08
CA LYS A 31 -4.89 7.32 -7.54
C LYS A 31 -4.12 6.12 -8.09
N LEU A 32 -4.72 5.37 -9.01
CA LEU A 32 -4.05 4.28 -9.72
C LEU A 32 -3.18 4.86 -10.85
N ASP A 33 -1.89 4.50 -10.90
CA ASP A 33 -0.99 4.97 -11.95
C ASP A 33 -0.81 3.93 -13.06
N THR A 34 -0.49 2.68 -12.69
CA THR A 34 -0.35 1.58 -13.66
C THR A 34 -0.57 0.21 -13.03
N THR A 35 -0.87 -0.77 -13.87
CA THR A 35 -0.92 -2.19 -13.51
C THR A 35 -0.30 -3.02 -14.62
N SER A 36 0.48 -4.02 -14.23
CA SER A 36 1.01 -5.04 -15.14
C SER A 36 -0.01 -6.11 -15.53
N PHE A 37 -1.23 -6.04 -14.99
CA PHE A 37 -2.29 -6.97 -15.32
C PHE A 37 -2.87 -6.67 -16.71
N ASN A 38 -2.81 -7.67 -17.59
CA ASN A 38 -3.32 -7.62 -18.94
C ASN A 38 -4.40 -8.70 -19.12
N GLU A 39 -5.62 -8.27 -19.46
CA GLU A 39 -6.78 -9.17 -19.60
C GLU A 39 -6.62 -10.13 -20.79
N ASP A 40 -6.02 -9.68 -21.88
CA ASP A 40 -5.80 -10.50 -23.09
C ASP A 40 -4.82 -11.65 -22.82
N GLU A 41 -3.89 -11.46 -21.87
CA GLU A 41 -2.96 -12.49 -21.43
C GLU A 41 -3.59 -13.50 -20.46
N MET A 42 -4.71 -13.18 -19.80
CA MET A 42 -5.30 -14.03 -18.76
C MET A 42 -5.71 -15.41 -19.28
N ILE A 43 -6.22 -15.46 -20.51
CA ILE A 43 -6.79 -16.68 -21.12
C ILE A 43 -5.67 -17.64 -21.57
N ASN A 44 -4.53 -17.09 -21.96
CA ASN A 44 -3.43 -17.82 -22.58
C ASN A 44 -2.27 -18.10 -21.61
N THR A 45 -2.28 -17.50 -20.41
CA THR A 45 -1.19 -17.65 -19.45
C THR A 45 -1.29 -18.98 -18.72
N VAL A 46 -0.34 -19.89 -19.01
CA VAL A 46 -0.17 -21.18 -18.32
C VAL A 46 0.72 -21.04 -17.07
N GLN A 47 1.47 -19.93 -16.95
CA GLN A 47 2.46 -19.73 -15.89
C GLN A 47 2.00 -18.74 -14.82
N LEU A 48 2.11 -19.18 -13.57
CA LEU A 48 1.98 -18.36 -12.37
C LEU A 48 3.03 -17.23 -12.39
N LYS A 49 2.58 -15.97 -12.42
CA LYS A 49 3.46 -14.79 -12.36
C LYS A 49 3.06 -13.82 -11.25
N GLU A 50 4.04 -13.07 -10.76
CA GLU A 50 3.79 -11.93 -9.89
C GLU A 50 3.24 -10.77 -10.74
N HIS A 51 2.26 -10.04 -10.20
CA HIS A 51 1.77 -8.81 -10.80
C HIS A 51 2.16 -7.61 -9.96
N VAL A 52 2.55 -6.55 -10.63
CA VAL A 52 2.85 -5.25 -10.04
C VAL A 52 1.72 -4.27 -10.33
N ILE A 53 1.26 -3.57 -9.30
CA ILE A 53 0.34 -2.44 -9.38
C ILE A 53 1.03 -1.25 -8.72
N ILE A 54 1.00 -0.10 -9.39
CA ILE A 54 1.57 1.15 -8.91
C ILE A 54 0.47 2.18 -8.78
N GLY A 55 0.46 2.90 -7.67
CA GLY A 55 -0.44 4.03 -7.47
C GLY A 55 0.10 4.99 -6.43
N ARG A 56 -0.64 6.05 -6.16
CA ARG A 56 -0.31 7.09 -5.19
C ARG A 56 -1.36 7.16 -4.12
N ILE A 57 -0.94 7.20 -2.85
CA ILE A 57 -1.82 7.49 -1.72
C ILE A 57 -1.73 8.96 -1.34
N PHE A 58 -2.83 9.46 -0.76
CA PHE A 58 -3.00 10.84 -0.33
C PHE A 58 -3.45 10.85 1.14
N PRO A 59 -2.50 10.69 2.09
CA PRO A 59 -2.81 10.68 3.53
C PRO A 59 -3.43 12.01 3.98
N ASN A 60 -4.23 12.01 5.04
CA ASN A 60 -4.82 13.22 5.61
C ASN A 60 -4.22 13.61 6.97
N SER A 61 -3.23 12.86 7.45
CA SER A 61 -2.51 13.13 8.70
C SER A 61 -1.87 14.51 8.74
N ASP A 62 -1.73 15.08 9.93
CA ASP A 62 -1.15 16.41 10.11
C ASP A 62 0.24 16.59 9.51
N ILE A 63 1.03 15.53 9.45
CA ILE A 63 2.41 15.55 8.94
C ILE A 63 2.43 15.19 7.47
N PHE A 64 1.74 14.11 7.07
CA PHE A 64 1.84 13.52 5.73
C PHE A 64 0.85 14.13 4.71
N LYS A 65 -0.09 14.98 5.14
CA LYS A 65 -1.09 15.63 4.27
C LYS A 65 -0.53 16.58 3.22
N GLU A 66 0.72 17.01 3.32
CA GLU A 66 1.34 17.94 2.36
C GLU A 66 1.89 17.23 1.11
N GLY A 67 1.91 15.90 1.10
CA GLY A 67 2.49 15.10 0.03
C GLY A 67 1.57 13.99 -0.46
N ALA A 68 1.89 13.46 -1.63
CA ALA A 68 1.42 12.19 -2.14
C ALA A 68 2.59 11.20 -2.22
N PHE A 69 2.30 9.92 -1.96
CA PHE A 69 3.32 8.88 -1.86
C PHE A 69 3.02 7.76 -2.84
N GLN A 70 3.94 7.52 -3.76
CA GLN A 70 3.83 6.41 -4.69
C GLN A 70 4.14 5.10 -3.97
N ILE A 71 3.26 4.12 -4.15
CA ILE A 71 3.35 2.78 -3.60
C ILE A 71 3.34 1.75 -4.72
N GLN A 72 3.98 0.62 -4.43
CA GLN A 72 3.99 -0.57 -5.25
C GLN A 72 3.33 -1.72 -4.50
N ILE A 73 2.34 -2.33 -5.12
CA ILE A 73 1.70 -3.57 -4.68
C ILE A 73 2.25 -4.71 -5.52
N LYS A 74 2.96 -5.64 -4.89
CA LYS A 74 3.39 -6.90 -5.49
C LYS A 74 2.38 -7.99 -5.14
N VAL A 75 1.57 -8.35 -6.11
CA VAL A 75 0.54 -9.40 -6.00
C VAL A 75 1.18 -10.75 -6.33
N PRO A 76 1.24 -11.70 -5.38
CA PRO A 76 1.92 -12.96 -5.59
C PRO A 76 1.15 -13.87 -6.57
N PRO A 77 1.82 -14.86 -7.19
CA PRO A 77 1.17 -15.73 -8.16
C PRO A 77 -0.02 -16.52 -7.62
N TYR A 78 -0.05 -16.80 -6.32
CA TYR A 78 -1.13 -17.53 -5.66
C TYR A 78 -2.15 -16.61 -4.96
N TYR A 79 -2.27 -15.34 -5.35
CA TYR A 79 -3.32 -14.45 -4.84
C TYR A 79 -4.73 -15.03 -5.08
N PRO A 80 -5.69 -14.88 -4.17
CA PRO A 80 -5.61 -14.26 -2.84
C PRO A 80 -5.17 -15.23 -1.73
N LEU A 81 -4.72 -16.45 -2.05
CA LEU A 81 -4.23 -17.40 -1.04
C LEU A 81 -3.04 -16.84 -0.27
N ASN A 82 -2.17 -16.07 -0.94
CA ASN A 82 -1.08 -15.31 -0.31
C ASN A 82 -1.38 -13.81 -0.36
N PRO A 83 -1.08 -13.06 0.72
CA PRO A 83 -1.21 -11.60 0.74
C PRO A 83 -0.26 -10.94 -0.24
N PRO A 84 -0.61 -9.75 -0.77
CA PRO A 84 0.33 -8.91 -1.49
C PRO A 84 1.43 -8.39 -0.56
N LYS A 85 2.56 -7.98 -1.14
CA LYS A 85 3.57 -7.16 -0.45
C LYS A 85 3.47 -5.72 -0.91
N ILE A 86 3.66 -4.80 0.00
CA ILE A 86 3.50 -3.37 -0.24
C ILE A 86 4.83 -2.67 -0.01
N TYR A 87 5.22 -1.81 -0.95
CA TYR A 87 6.44 -1.03 -0.87
C TYR A 87 6.15 0.45 -1.15
N PHE A 88 6.70 1.33 -0.33
CA PHE A 88 6.76 2.75 -0.61
C PHE A 88 7.88 3.02 -1.61
N ILE A 89 7.52 3.43 -2.83
CA ILE A 89 8.48 3.89 -3.84
C ILE A 89 8.95 5.30 -3.47
N THR A 90 8.00 6.16 -3.09
CA THR A 90 8.34 7.47 -2.51
C THR A 90 8.85 7.26 -1.08
N PRO A 91 10.11 7.62 -0.77
CA PRO A 91 10.64 7.49 0.58
C PRO A 91 9.78 8.20 1.63
N ILE A 92 9.47 7.49 2.72
CA ILE A 92 8.67 8.00 3.84
C ILE A 92 9.32 7.63 5.16
N TYR A 93 9.34 8.57 6.11
CA TYR A 93 9.84 8.33 7.46
C TYR A 93 8.67 7.96 8.37
N HIS A 94 8.37 6.66 8.47
CA HIS A 94 7.21 6.15 9.20
C HIS A 94 7.53 4.87 9.98
N PRO A 95 7.03 4.68 11.21
CA PRO A 95 7.33 3.48 12.03
C PRO A 95 6.98 2.15 11.36
N SER A 96 5.92 2.13 10.56
CA SER A 96 5.42 0.93 9.86
C SER A 96 6.09 0.69 8.50
N VAL A 97 7.10 1.49 8.13
CA VAL A 97 7.81 1.36 6.86
C VAL A 97 9.29 1.03 7.12
N GLY A 98 9.76 -0.06 6.50
CA GLY A 98 11.14 -0.52 6.55
C GLY A 98 12.11 0.39 5.80
N LYS A 99 13.41 0.19 6.00
CA LYS A 99 14.47 0.96 5.31
C LYS A 99 14.49 0.70 3.80
N ASP A 100 13.98 -0.45 3.36
CA ASP A 100 13.78 -0.85 1.97
C ASP A 100 12.44 -0.38 1.39
N GLY A 101 11.62 0.32 2.18
CA GLY A 101 10.29 0.77 1.81
C GLY A 101 9.18 -0.25 2.05
N GLU A 102 9.46 -1.46 2.55
CA GLU A 102 8.40 -2.44 2.81
C GLU A 102 7.45 -1.94 3.90
N PHE A 103 6.14 -2.00 3.65
CA PHE A 103 5.11 -1.62 4.60
C PHE A 103 4.63 -2.82 5.41
N TYR A 104 4.60 -2.67 6.73
CA TYR A 104 4.20 -3.70 7.68
C TYR A 104 2.82 -3.40 8.25
N HIS A 105 1.89 -4.34 8.10
CA HIS A 105 0.53 -4.26 8.61
C HIS A 105 -0.03 -5.67 8.85
N GLU A 106 -0.81 -5.87 9.90
CA GLU A 106 -1.39 -7.16 10.28
C GLU A 106 -2.37 -7.72 9.23
N LEU A 107 -3.05 -6.83 8.51
CA LEU A 107 -3.88 -7.19 7.35
C LEU A 107 -3.09 -7.97 6.28
N LEU A 108 -1.78 -7.76 6.17
CA LEU A 108 -0.90 -8.43 5.21
C LEU A 108 -0.27 -9.72 5.76
N LEU A 109 -0.68 -10.17 6.95
CA LEU A 109 -0.15 -11.38 7.59
C LEU A 109 -1.21 -12.48 7.62
N LYS A 110 -0.90 -13.62 6.98
CA LYS A 110 -1.73 -14.84 7.03
C LYS A 110 -2.04 -15.33 8.44
N THR A 111 -1.08 -15.14 9.34
CA THR A 111 -1.18 -15.59 10.73
C THR A 111 -1.94 -14.61 11.61
N ALA A 112 -2.36 -13.45 11.08
CA ALA A 112 -3.12 -12.44 11.81
C ALA A 112 -4.46 -12.18 11.12
N GLN A 113 -4.51 -11.29 10.12
CA GLN A 113 -5.78 -10.80 9.57
C GLN A 113 -5.98 -11.05 8.07
N TRP A 114 -4.96 -11.51 7.32
CA TRP A 114 -5.16 -11.79 5.90
C TRP A 114 -6.12 -12.96 5.69
N THR A 115 -7.16 -12.74 4.89
CA THR A 115 -8.07 -13.79 4.42
C THR A 115 -8.21 -13.72 2.90
N ASN A 116 -8.66 -14.80 2.27
CA ASN A 116 -8.94 -14.81 0.83
C ASN A 116 -10.13 -13.89 0.42
N ARG A 117 -10.78 -13.24 1.39
CA ARG A 117 -11.85 -12.26 1.17
C ARG A 117 -11.35 -10.81 1.25
N THR A 118 -10.13 -10.61 1.76
CA THR A 118 -9.50 -9.29 1.85
C THR A 118 -9.15 -8.80 0.45
N SER A 119 -9.60 -7.60 0.09
CA SER A 119 -9.41 -7.03 -1.25
C SER A 119 -8.24 -6.05 -1.30
N LEU A 120 -7.78 -5.72 -2.52
CA LEU A 120 -6.79 -4.66 -2.72
C LEU A 120 -7.27 -3.28 -2.23
N VAL A 121 -8.58 -3.01 -2.27
CA VAL A 121 -9.16 -1.77 -1.72
C VAL A 121 -9.02 -1.73 -0.21
N ASP A 122 -9.25 -2.85 0.48
CA ASP A 122 -9.05 -2.94 1.94
C ASP A 122 -7.57 -2.71 2.30
N VAL A 123 -6.65 -3.22 1.48
CA VAL A 123 -5.22 -2.98 1.64
C VAL A 123 -4.89 -1.50 1.50
N ILE A 124 -5.41 -0.80 0.48
CA ILE A 124 -5.20 0.65 0.32
C ILE A 124 -5.74 1.43 1.52
N LYS A 125 -6.95 1.10 2.00
CA LYS A 125 -7.54 1.74 3.17
C LYS A 125 -6.68 1.56 4.42
N ALA A 126 -6.21 0.33 4.67
CA ALA A 126 -5.32 0.03 5.79
C ALA A 126 -3.98 0.76 5.71
N ILE A 127 -3.41 0.96 4.51
CA ILE A 127 -2.21 1.76 4.34
C ILE A 127 -2.49 3.21 4.75
N VAL A 128 -3.53 3.84 4.20
CA VAL A 128 -3.86 5.24 4.49
C VAL A 128 -4.18 5.43 5.97
N GLU A 129 -5.00 4.56 6.55
CA GLU A 129 -5.33 4.56 7.97
C GLU A 129 -4.08 4.45 8.84
N ARG A 130 -3.13 3.56 8.53
CA ARG A 130 -1.88 3.43 9.30
C ARG A 130 -0.99 4.66 9.22
N ILE A 131 -0.97 5.34 8.07
CA ILE A 131 -0.18 6.58 7.88
C ILE A 131 -0.85 7.76 8.58
N ASP A 132 -2.19 7.77 8.64
CA ASP A 132 -2.98 8.81 9.31
C ASP A 132 -3.00 8.63 10.83
N GLU A 133 -3.15 7.39 11.29
CA GLU A 133 -3.25 6.97 12.68
C GLU A 133 -2.20 5.88 12.95
N THR A 134 -1.02 6.31 13.40
CA THR A 134 0.10 5.40 13.64
C THR A 134 -0.18 4.47 14.83
N ASP A 135 -0.46 3.20 14.54
CA ASP A 135 -0.31 2.09 15.49
C ASP A 135 1.09 1.44 15.38
N LEU A 136 1.72 1.20 16.52
CA LEU A 136 3.08 0.71 16.64
C LEU A 136 3.17 -0.81 16.86
N TYR A 137 2.07 -1.51 17.18
CA TYR A 137 2.13 -2.91 17.61
C TYR A 137 2.78 -3.85 16.58
N TYR A 138 2.44 -3.69 15.29
CA TYR A 138 3.01 -4.46 14.18
C TYR A 138 4.15 -3.75 13.45
N SER A 139 4.55 -2.57 13.92
CA SER A 139 5.65 -1.81 13.33
C SER A 139 6.99 -2.48 13.63
N LYS A 140 7.90 -2.50 12.65
CA LYS A 140 9.20 -3.18 12.77
C LYS A 140 10.41 -2.24 12.79
N ASN A 141 10.20 -0.95 12.56
CA ASN A 141 11.29 0.02 12.51
C ASN A 141 11.61 0.55 13.92
N HIS A 142 12.31 -0.25 14.73
CA HIS A 142 12.58 0.06 16.15
C HIS A 142 13.22 1.43 16.37
N GLU A 143 14.11 1.86 15.47
CA GLU A 143 14.75 3.18 15.53
C GLU A 143 13.72 4.32 15.42
N ILE A 144 12.81 4.23 14.45
CA ILE A 144 11.75 5.24 14.26
C ILE A 144 10.68 5.10 15.36
N ILE A 145 10.36 3.89 15.82
CA ILE A 145 9.42 3.65 16.93
C ILE A 145 9.91 4.34 18.21
N ASP A 146 11.18 4.16 18.54
CA ASP A 146 11.80 4.79 19.70
C ASP A 146 11.78 6.32 19.60
N GLU A 147 12.11 6.87 18.44
CA GLU A 147 12.06 8.31 18.22
C GLU A 147 10.62 8.86 18.26
N TYR A 148 9.66 8.17 17.63
CA TYR A 148 8.25 8.54 17.62
C TYR A 148 7.66 8.61 19.04
N THR A 149 8.07 7.67 19.91
CA THR A 149 7.56 7.57 21.29
C THR A 149 8.31 8.48 22.28
N LYS A 150 9.63 8.62 22.14
CA LYS A 150 10.49 9.34 23.11
C LYS A 150 10.76 10.79 22.70
N ASN A 151 10.73 11.12 21.40
CA ASN A 151 11.05 12.44 20.88
C ASN A 151 10.20 12.80 19.65
N ARG A 152 8.91 13.03 19.89
CA ARG A 152 7.95 13.33 18.82
C ARG A 152 8.32 14.57 17.99
N THR A 153 8.97 15.56 18.60
CA THR A 153 9.43 16.76 17.91
C THR A 153 10.47 16.43 16.84
N GLU A 154 11.47 15.61 17.16
CA GLU A 154 12.50 15.20 16.20
C GLU A 154 11.94 14.29 15.11
N PHE A 155 11.06 13.34 15.48
CA PHE A 155 10.34 12.54 14.50
C PHE A 155 9.59 13.42 13.50
N ASN A 156 8.81 14.39 13.98
CA ASN A 156 8.05 15.29 13.12
C ASN A 156 8.99 16.11 12.21
N ARG A 157 10.11 16.59 12.74
CA ARG A 157 11.11 17.35 11.97
C ARG A 157 11.67 16.52 10.80
N LYS A 158 12.10 15.28 11.07
CA LYS A 158 12.65 14.36 10.06
C LYS A 158 11.59 13.92 9.05
N ALA A 159 10.37 13.63 9.50
CA ALA A 159 9.26 13.29 8.63
C ALA A 159 8.95 14.44 7.66
N LEU A 160 8.85 15.68 8.15
CA LEU A 160 8.63 16.86 7.31
C LEU A 160 9.79 17.12 6.33
N GLU A 161 11.03 16.91 6.75
CA GLU A 161 12.20 17.00 5.87
C GLU A 161 12.13 16.00 4.72
N MET A 162 11.79 14.75 5.04
CA MET A 162 11.59 13.70 4.05
C MET A 162 10.47 14.01 3.06
N ILE A 163 9.34 14.54 3.55
CA ILE A 163 8.21 14.95 2.71
C ILE A 163 8.64 16.05 1.75
N LYS A 164 9.27 17.12 2.26
CA LYS A 164 9.72 18.24 1.42
C LYS A 164 10.70 17.81 0.33
N LYS A 165 11.52 16.80 0.60
CA LYS A 165 12.57 16.34 -0.31
C LYS A 165 12.06 15.32 -1.34
N HIS A 166 11.09 14.50 -0.97
CA HIS A 166 10.76 13.30 -1.76
C HIS A 166 9.28 13.17 -2.14
N ALA A 167 8.35 13.78 -1.40
CA ALA A 167 6.94 13.59 -1.66
C ALA A 167 6.52 14.26 -2.98
N ILE A 168 5.54 13.65 -3.63
CA ILE A 168 4.96 14.17 -4.86
C ILE A 168 3.94 15.26 -4.47
N PRO A 169 3.87 16.41 -5.17
CA PRO A 169 2.81 17.39 -4.95
C PRO A 169 1.41 16.77 -5.15
N ARG A 170 0.42 17.22 -4.37
CA ARG A 170 -0.92 16.59 -4.33
C ARG A 170 -1.84 16.85 -5.54
N ASN A 171 -1.38 17.59 -6.54
CA ASN A 171 -2.13 18.01 -7.73
C ASN A 171 -3.14 16.97 -8.27
#